data_AF-A0A7R7ZCI8-F1
#
_entry.id   AF-A0A7R7ZCI8-F1
#
_cell.length_a   1.000
_cell.length_b   1.000
_cell.length_c   1.000
_cell.angle_alpha   90.00
_cell.angle_beta   90.00
_cell.angle_gamma   90.00
#
_symmetry.space_group_name_H-M   'P 1'
#
loop_
_entity.id
_entity.type
_entity.pdbx_description
1 polymer ?
#
loop_
_entity_poly.entity_id
_entity_poly.type
_entity_poly.pdbx_seq_one_letter_code
_entity_poly.pdbx_strand_id
1 'polypeptide(L)'
;MTHQVEQIGDQILSGQEREASLNQLRQSLFWIQIWQLILLVMGCVLVFALIRTNLQNRRLSLLDPMTRLGNRRALQGQLRQSLLQVRVQALAVLDLKRFKQVNDLLGYQVGDRLLQAVAARLRQACPGRAYRLGGMSSPWCWTTKREISMPAWRLW
;
A
#
# COMPACT_ATOMS: atom_id res chain seq x y z
N MET A 1 -8.41 -30.92 -75.18
CA MET A 1 -9.29 -31.13 -74.00
C MET A 1 -8.51 -31.55 -72.75
N THR A 2 -7.46 -32.37 -72.85
CA THR A 2 -6.63 -32.79 -71.70
C THR A 2 -5.93 -31.63 -70.98
N HIS A 3 -5.36 -30.67 -71.73
CA HIS A 3 -4.62 -29.53 -71.18
C HIS A 3 -5.46 -28.55 -70.33
N GLN A 4 -6.78 -28.48 -70.58
CA GLN A 4 -7.70 -27.64 -69.80
C GLN A 4 -8.04 -28.28 -68.46
N VAL A 5 -8.14 -29.61 -68.42
CA VAL A 5 -8.47 -30.35 -67.19
C VAL A 5 -7.30 -30.30 -66.21
N GLU A 6 -6.07 -30.38 -66.71
CA GLU A 6 -4.84 -30.29 -65.90
C GLU A 6 -4.66 -28.89 -65.29
N GLN A 7 -4.92 -27.82 -66.05
CA GLN A 7 -4.92 -26.44 -65.53
C GLN A 7 -5.96 -26.20 -64.43
N ILE A 8 -7.15 -26.79 -64.57
CA ILE A 8 -8.22 -26.68 -63.56
C ILE A 8 -7.81 -27.46 -62.30
N GLY A 9 -7.19 -28.64 -62.45
CA GLY A 9 -6.66 -29.44 -61.35
C GLY A 9 -5.61 -28.68 -60.52
N ASP A 10 -4.63 -28.07 -61.18
CA ASP A 10 -3.57 -27.29 -60.51
C ASP A 10 -4.11 -26.02 -59.85
N GLN A 11 -5.11 -25.35 -60.45
CA GLN A 11 -5.79 -24.22 -59.82
C GLN A 11 -6.58 -24.61 -58.56
N ILE A 12 -7.22 -25.78 -58.57
CA ILE A 12 -7.96 -26.28 -57.39
C ILE A 12 -6.99 -26.69 -56.28
N LEU A 13 -5.92 -27.42 -56.62
CA LEU A 13 -4.90 -27.86 -55.66
C LEU A 13 -4.20 -26.67 -55.01
N SER A 14 -3.78 -25.68 -55.81
CA SER A 14 -3.15 -24.45 -55.30
C SER A 14 -4.12 -23.59 -54.47
N GLY A 15 -5.42 -23.63 -54.75
CA GLY A 15 -6.46 -23.02 -53.91
C GLY A 15 -6.59 -23.72 -52.55
N GLN A 16 -6.66 -25.06 -52.55
CA GLN A 16 -6.78 -25.85 -51.33
C GLN A 16 -5.56 -25.75 -50.41
N GLU A 17 -4.34 -25.74 -50.95
CA GLU A 17 -3.12 -25.56 -50.16
C GLU A 17 -3.05 -24.19 -49.48
N ARG A 18 -3.52 -23.14 -50.17
CA ARG A 18 -3.61 -21.78 -49.61
C ARG A 18 -4.65 -21.72 -48.49
N GLU A 19 -5.82 -22.30 -48.67
CA GLU A 19 -6.85 -22.36 -47.63
C GLU A 19 -6.41 -23.17 -46.41
N ALA A 20 -5.71 -24.28 -46.61
CA ALA A 20 -5.13 -25.08 -45.53
C ALA A 20 -4.11 -24.28 -44.71
N SER A 21 -3.23 -23.53 -45.39
CA SER A 21 -2.23 -22.66 -44.74
C SER A 21 -2.89 -21.51 -43.96
N LEU A 22 -3.92 -20.87 -44.52
CA LEU A 22 -4.68 -19.82 -43.84
C LEU A 22 -5.42 -20.36 -42.62
N ASN A 23 -5.98 -21.57 -42.71
CA ASN A 23 -6.63 -22.24 -41.58
C ASN A 23 -5.64 -22.59 -40.47
N GLN A 24 -4.45 -23.08 -40.81
CA GLN A 24 -3.38 -23.35 -39.84
C GLN A 24 -2.94 -22.06 -39.12
N LEU A 25 -2.75 -20.95 -39.84
CA LEU A 25 -2.42 -19.65 -39.26
C LEU A 25 -3.53 -19.13 -38.35
N ARG A 26 -4.80 -19.25 -38.77
CA ARG A 26 -5.95 -18.87 -37.94
C ARG A 26 -6.02 -19.69 -36.65
N GLN A 27 -5.77 -21.00 -36.75
CA GLN A 27 -5.79 -21.90 -35.61
C GLN A 27 -4.65 -21.59 -34.63
N SER A 28 -3.44 -21.29 -35.10
CA SER A 28 -2.32 -20.94 -34.23
C SER A 28 -2.56 -19.59 -33.52
N LEU A 29 -3.09 -18.59 -34.23
CA LEU A 29 -3.47 -17.30 -33.63
C LEU A 29 -4.53 -17.46 -32.53
N PHE A 30 -5.51 -18.34 -32.72
CA PHE A 30 -6.52 -18.63 -31.72
C PHE A 30 -5.91 -19.19 -30.42
N TRP A 31 -4.98 -20.14 -30.52
CA TRP A 31 -4.30 -20.68 -29.35
C TRP A 31 -3.44 -19.64 -28.64
N ILE A 32 -2.74 -18.79 -29.39
CA ILE A 32 -1.95 -17.69 -28.82
C ILE A 32 -2.84 -16.76 -27.99
N GLN A 33 -4.04 -16.41 -28.50
CA GLN A 33 -4.99 -15.59 -27.76
C GLN A 33 -5.47 -16.25 -26.45
N ILE A 34 -5.73 -17.56 -26.47
CA ILE A 34 -6.10 -18.30 -25.26
C ILE A 34 -4.98 -18.23 -24.21
N TRP A 35 -3.74 -18.53 -24.61
CA TRP A 35 -2.60 -18.50 -23.70
C TRP A 35 -2.31 -17.09 -23.17
N GLN A 36 -2.46 -16.07 -24.01
CA GLN A 36 -2.33 -14.68 -23.61
C GLN A 36 -3.39 -14.29 -22.57
N LEU A 37 -4.64 -14.71 -22.75
CA LEU A 37 -5.71 -14.43 -21.80
C LEU A 37 -5.46 -15.14 -20.46
N ILE A 38 -5.03 -16.41 -20.49
CA ILE A 38 -4.67 -17.16 -19.27
C ILE A 38 -3.55 -16.45 -18.51
N LEU A 39 -2.50 -16.02 -19.21
CA LEU A 39 -1.38 -15.30 -18.62
C LEU A 39 -1.82 -13.97 -17.98
N LEU A 40 -2.70 -13.23 -18.65
CA LEU A 40 -3.24 -11.97 -18.15
C LEU A 40 -4.07 -12.18 -16.88
N VAL A 41 -5.00 -13.14 -16.89
CA VAL A 41 -5.85 -13.46 -15.73
C VAL A 41 -4.99 -13.92 -14.54
N MET A 42 -4.04 -14.83 -14.77
CA MET A 42 -3.13 -15.30 -13.73
C MET A 42 -2.28 -14.15 -13.15
N GLY A 43 -1.78 -13.25 -14.00
CA GLY A 43 -1.05 -12.06 -13.57
C GLY A 43 -1.92 -11.13 -12.71
N CYS A 44 -3.15 -10.86 -13.10
CA CYS A 44 -4.10 -10.05 -12.32
C CYS A 44 -4.38 -10.66 -10.95
N VAL A 45 -4.60 -11.98 -10.86
CA VAL A 45 -4.82 -12.68 -9.58
C VAL A 45 -3.59 -12.58 -8.68
N LEU A 46 -2.39 -12.76 -9.23
CA LEU A 46 -1.14 -12.64 -8.47
C LEU A 46 -0.94 -11.23 -7.91
N VAL A 47 -1.13 -10.20 -8.75
CA VAL A 47 -1.02 -8.80 -8.33
C VAL A 47 -2.05 -8.46 -7.27
N PHE A 48 -3.29 -8.92 -7.43
CA PHE A 48 -4.34 -8.73 -6.44
C PHE A 48 -3.97 -9.40 -5.11
N ALA A 49 -3.51 -10.66 -5.12
CA ALA A 49 -3.07 -11.37 -3.93
C ALA A 49 -1.89 -10.66 -3.25
N LEU A 50 -0.91 -10.19 -4.01
CA LEU A 50 0.24 -9.44 -3.49
C LEU A 50 -0.19 -8.15 -2.79
N ILE A 51 -1.11 -7.39 -3.40
CA ILE A 51 -1.66 -6.18 -2.80
C ILE A 51 -2.39 -6.52 -1.50
N ARG A 52 -3.17 -7.61 -1.46
CA ARG A 52 -3.89 -8.04 -0.25
C ARG A 52 -2.92 -8.40 0.87
N THR A 53 -1.88 -9.18 0.58
CA THR A 53 -0.83 -9.54 1.55
C THR A 53 -0.07 -8.30 2.03
N ASN A 54 0.29 -7.39 1.12
CA ASN A 54 0.98 -6.15 1.49
C ASN A 54 0.11 -5.27 2.39
N LEU A 55 -1.18 -5.15 2.08
CA LEU A 55 -2.14 -4.41 2.90
C LEU A 55 -2.34 -5.06 4.26
N GLN A 56 -2.38 -6.38 4.35
CA GLN A 56 -2.43 -7.09 5.63
C GLN A 56 -1.17 -6.83 6.46
N ASN A 57 0.02 -6.93 5.87
CA ASN A 57 1.28 -6.64 6.55
C ASN A 57 1.36 -5.17 7.02
N ARG A 58 0.92 -4.23 6.18
CA ARG A 58 0.79 -2.81 6.57
C ARG A 58 -0.24 -2.59 7.67
N ARG A 59 -1.31 -3.38 7.70
CA ARG A 59 -2.34 -3.31 8.76
C ARG A 59 -1.82 -3.86 10.09
N LEU A 60 -1.02 -4.92 10.04
CA LEU A 60 -0.46 -5.61 11.20
C LEU A 60 0.81 -4.95 11.75
N SER A 61 1.49 -4.10 10.99
CA SER A 61 2.62 -3.34 11.53
C SER A 61 2.16 -2.50 12.72
N LEU A 62 2.72 -2.78 13.90
CA LEU A 62 2.53 -1.98 15.12
C LEU A 62 3.51 -0.80 15.19
N LEU A 63 4.47 -0.75 14.27
CA LEU A 63 5.49 0.30 14.21
C LEU A 63 5.24 1.20 13.01
N ASP A 64 5.51 2.48 13.20
CA ASP A 64 5.57 3.48 12.13
C ASP A 64 6.86 3.28 11.32
N PRO A 65 6.79 3.12 9.99
CA PRO A 65 7.96 2.79 9.17
C PRO A 65 9.01 3.91 9.12
N MET A 66 8.60 5.17 9.33
CA MET A 66 9.51 6.31 9.23
C MET A 66 10.23 6.62 10.54
N THR A 67 9.54 6.49 11.67
CA THR A 67 10.08 6.84 13.00
C THR A 67 10.44 5.64 13.86
N ARG A 68 10.04 4.42 13.45
CA ARG A 68 10.11 3.16 14.22
C ARG A 68 9.45 3.24 15.60
N LEU A 69 8.66 4.28 15.86
CA LEU A 69 7.83 4.39 17.06
C LEU A 69 6.60 3.50 16.93
N GLY A 70 5.96 3.15 18.06
CA GLY A 70 4.67 2.48 18.00
C GLY A 70 3.66 3.37 17.27
N ASN A 71 2.89 2.82 16.35
CA ASN A 71 1.85 3.60 15.68
C ASN A 71 0.60 3.72 16.57
N ARG A 72 -0.41 4.46 16.08
CA ARG A 72 -1.69 4.63 16.77
C ARG A 72 -2.33 3.29 17.21
N ARG A 73 -2.15 2.20 16.47
CA ARG A 73 -2.69 0.87 16.85
C ARG A 73 -1.95 0.27 18.04
N ALA A 74 -0.63 0.42 18.09
CA ALA A 74 0.17 -0.03 19.22
C ALA A 74 -0.18 0.72 20.51
N LEU A 75 -0.47 2.03 20.42
CA LEU A 75 -0.99 2.81 21.55
C LEU A 75 -2.35 2.28 22.01
N GLN A 76 -3.29 2.06 21.08
CA GLN A 76 -4.62 1.54 21.41
C GLN A 76 -4.57 0.15 22.05
N GLY A 77 -3.70 -0.75 21.55
CA GLY A 77 -3.48 -2.06 22.14
C GLY A 77 -2.96 -1.96 23.57
N GLN A 78 -1.95 -1.11 23.81
CA GLN A 78 -1.42 -0.91 25.16
C GLN A 78 -2.46 -0.28 26.10
N LEU A 79 -3.19 0.75 25.66
CA LEU A 79 -4.23 1.38 26.46
C LEU A 79 -5.29 0.37 26.89
N ARG A 80 -5.79 -0.47 25.96
CA ARG A 80 -6.75 -1.54 26.29
C ARG A 80 -6.21 -2.51 27.32
N GLN A 81 -4.98 -2.98 27.14
CA GLN A 81 -4.35 -3.90 28.10
C GLN A 81 -4.16 -3.25 29.48
N SER A 82 -3.89 -1.95 29.52
CA SER A 82 -3.59 -1.22 30.75
C SER A 82 -4.85 -0.85 31.53
N LEU A 83 -5.95 -0.55 30.81
CA LEU A 83 -7.28 -0.39 31.39
C LEU A 83 -7.78 -1.69 32.03
N LEU A 84 -7.53 -2.84 31.38
CA LEU A 84 -7.84 -4.15 31.95
C LEU A 84 -7.02 -4.47 33.21
N GLN A 85 -5.81 -3.91 33.33
CA GLN A 85 -4.92 -4.13 34.47
C GLN A 85 -5.05 -3.07 35.56
N VAL A 86 -5.98 -2.10 35.44
CA VAL A 86 -6.21 -0.99 36.40
C VAL A 86 -4.90 -0.26 36.75
N ARG A 87 -3.99 -0.12 35.77
CA ARG A 87 -2.72 0.60 35.97
C ARG A 87 -2.89 2.07 35.60
N VAL A 88 -2.53 2.96 36.50
CA VAL A 88 -2.45 4.40 36.21
C VAL A 88 -1.37 4.63 35.17
N GLN A 89 -1.73 5.28 34.06
CA GLN A 89 -0.79 5.67 33.00
C GLN A 89 -0.98 7.15 32.69
N ALA A 90 0.14 7.87 32.58
CA ALA A 90 0.18 9.22 32.06
C ALA A 90 0.38 9.17 30.55
N LEU A 91 -0.50 9.83 29.79
CA LEU A 91 -0.36 10.01 28.35
C LEU A 91 0.04 11.45 28.07
N ALA A 92 1.25 11.66 27.55
CA ALA A 92 1.69 12.95 27.04
C ALA A 92 1.55 12.98 25.51
N VAL A 93 0.84 13.98 24.99
CA VAL A 93 0.71 14.21 23.56
C VAL A 93 1.58 15.40 23.17
N LEU A 94 2.57 15.15 22.32
CA LEU A 94 3.48 16.17 21.81
C LEU A 94 3.11 16.50 20.37
N ASP A 95 2.77 17.76 20.12
CA ASP A 95 2.46 18.27 18.79
C ASP A 95 3.63 19.12 18.27
N LEU A 96 4.12 18.79 17.07
CA LEU A 96 5.20 19.53 16.41
C LEU A 96 4.61 20.73 15.68
N LYS A 97 4.40 21.81 16.43
CA LYS A 97 3.97 23.09 15.87
C LYS A 97 4.92 23.53 14.75
N ARG A 98 4.35 23.97 13.62
CA ARG A 98 5.06 24.45 12.41
C ARG A 98 5.82 23.37 11.60
N PHE A 99 5.64 22.08 11.89
CA PHE A 99 6.20 21.01 11.05
C PHE A 99 5.75 21.13 9.58
N LYS A 100 4.51 21.55 9.34
CA LYS A 100 3.99 21.82 8.00
C LYS A 100 4.81 22.89 7.26
N GLN A 101 5.21 23.97 7.93
CA GLN A 101 6.03 25.02 7.31
C GLN A 101 7.40 24.47 6.90
N VAL A 102 7.99 23.58 7.69
CA VAL A 102 9.26 22.90 7.33
C VAL A 102 9.08 22.05 6.08
N ASN A 103 7.98 21.30 5.97
CA ASN A 103 7.69 20.51 4.77
C ASN A 103 7.44 21.39 3.54
N ASP A 104 6.70 22.48 3.71
CA ASP A 104 6.34 23.39 2.63
C ASP A 104 7.57 24.17 2.11
N LEU A 105 8.54 24.47 2.99
CA LEU A 105 9.74 25.26 2.65
C LEU A 105 10.94 24.40 2.23
N LEU A 106 11.14 23.23 2.84
CA LEU A 106 12.35 22.41 2.69
C LEU A 106 12.06 21.04 2.07
N GLY A 107 10.79 20.76 1.75
CA GLY A 107 10.35 19.50 1.18
C GLY A 107 10.17 18.39 2.20
N TYR A 108 9.35 17.41 1.82
CA TYR A 108 8.95 16.28 2.67
C TYR A 108 10.13 15.45 3.18
N GLN A 109 11.19 15.31 2.39
CA GLN A 109 12.38 14.53 2.79
C GLN A 109 13.10 15.14 3.99
N VAL A 110 13.16 16.48 4.08
CA VAL A 110 13.77 17.19 5.22
C VAL A 110 12.87 17.10 6.45
N GLY A 111 11.55 17.20 6.24
CA GLY A 111 10.55 16.92 7.26
C GLY A 111 10.68 15.53 7.89
N ASP A 112 10.84 14.50 7.05
CA ASP A 112 10.98 13.12 7.52
C ASP A 112 12.25 12.93 8.36
N ARG A 113 13.37 13.55 7.97
CA ARG A 113 14.62 13.54 8.76
C ARG A 113 14.47 14.26 10.10
N LEU A 114 13.77 15.40 10.12
CA LEU A 114 13.46 16.12 11.36
C LEU A 114 12.62 15.23 12.29
N LEU A 115 11.62 14.56 11.74
CA LEU A 115 10.74 13.67 12.51
C LEU A 115 11.50 12.47 13.09
N GLN A 116 12.42 11.88 12.32
CA GLN A 116 13.32 10.82 12.78
C GLN A 116 14.21 11.29 13.94
N ALA A 117 14.80 12.49 13.82
CA ALA A 117 15.65 13.05 14.87
C ALA A 117 14.86 13.31 16.17
N VAL A 118 13.63 13.86 16.05
CA VAL A 118 12.74 14.06 17.20
C VAL A 118 12.36 12.72 17.84
N ALA A 119 11.98 11.72 17.04
CA ALA A 119 11.64 10.38 17.53
C ALA A 119 12.80 9.72 18.28
N ALA A 120 14.03 9.84 17.76
CA ALA A 120 15.24 9.33 18.41
C ALA A 120 15.48 10.01 19.77
N ARG A 121 15.36 11.35 19.84
CA ARG A 121 15.50 12.11 21.09
C ARG A 121 14.42 11.75 22.11
N LEU A 122 13.17 11.61 21.68
CA LEU A 122 12.07 11.18 22.56
C LEU A 122 12.30 9.79 23.15
N ARG A 123 12.85 8.86 22.35
CA ARG A 123 13.19 7.51 22.83
C ARG A 123 14.32 7.51 23.84
N GLN A 124 15.27 8.44 23.73
CA GLN A 124 16.37 8.58 24.69
C GLN A 124 15.94 9.32 25.96
N ALA A 125 15.08 10.35 25.83
CA ALA A 125 14.67 11.20 26.94
C ALA A 125 13.54 10.60 27.79
N CYS A 126 12.73 9.70 27.24
CA CYS A 126 11.61 9.09 27.96
C CYS A 126 11.86 7.58 28.18
N PRO A 127 11.95 7.11 29.44
CA PRO A 127 12.00 5.68 29.74
C PRO A 127 10.65 4.95 29.48
N GLY A 128 9.60 5.70 29.14
CA GLY A 128 8.29 5.19 28.74
C GLY A 128 8.20 4.77 27.26
N ARG A 129 7.04 4.29 26.83
CA ARG A 129 6.78 3.94 25.43
C ARG A 129 6.30 5.17 24.65
N ALA A 130 6.97 5.48 23.56
CA ALA A 130 6.60 6.58 22.67
C ALA A 130 5.83 6.08 21.43
N TYR A 131 4.76 6.80 21.07
CA TYR A 131 3.86 6.43 19.98
C TYR A 131 3.65 7.61 19.01
N ARG A 132 3.65 7.33 17.71
CA ARG A 132 3.27 8.29 16.66
C ARG A 132 1.77 8.23 16.41
N LEU A 133 1.09 9.36 16.61
CA LEU A 133 -0.37 9.50 16.48
C LEU A 133 -0.85 10.08 15.14
N GLY A 134 0.04 10.37 14.19
CA GLY A 134 -0.30 10.86 12.85
C GLY A 134 -0.31 9.76 11.80
N GLY A 135 -1.30 9.79 10.87
CA GLY A 135 -1.42 8.85 9.76
C GLY A 135 -1.52 9.56 8.40
N MET A 136 -0.74 9.08 7.43
CA MET A 136 -0.80 9.43 6.01
C MET A 136 -2.17 9.08 5.41
N SER A 137 -2.99 10.09 5.12
CA SER A 137 -3.90 10.22 3.98
C SER A 137 -4.89 11.36 4.28
N SER A 138 -4.95 12.34 3.39
CA SER A 138 -5.84 13.51 3.35
C SER A 138 -5.34 14.80 4.03
N PRO A 139 -5.34 15.97 3.33
CA PRO A 139 -4.84 17.24 3.85
C PRO A 139 -5.79 17.97 4.83
N TRP A 140 -6.92 17.36 5.19
CA TRP A 140 -8.02 18.09 5.84
C TRP A 140 -8.69 17.25 6.92
N CYS A 141 -8.01 17.00 8.05
CA CYS A 141 -8.72 16.85 9.33
C CYS A 141 -7.73 16.85 10.51
N TRP A 142 -7.42 18.02 11.04
CA TRP A 142 -7.10 18.14 12.45
C TRP A 142 -8.28 18.87 13.08
N THR A 143 -9.29 18.09 13.48
CA THR A 143 -10.42 18.62 14.25
C THR A 143 -9.91 19.04 15.62
N THR A 144 -10.12 20.32 15.92
CA THR A 144 -9.99 20.90 17.24
C THR A 144 -10.82 20.09 18.24
N LYS A 145 -10.19 19.63 19.32
CA LYS A 145 -10.91 19.40 20.57
C LYS A 145 -10.15 20.09 21.70
N ARG A 146 -10.58 21.32 21.96
CA ARG A 146 -10.31 22.06 23.20
C ARG A 146 -11.23 21.48 24.29
N GLU A 147 -10.69 21.39 25.51
CA GLU A 147 -11.40 21.27 26.80
C GLU A 147 -11.90 19.84 27.15
N ILE A 148 -11.75 19.30 28.38
CA ILE A 148 -12.10 19.84 29.71
C ILE A 148 -11.30 19.18 30.86
N SER A 149 -11.06 20.01 31.90
CA SER A 149 -10.88 19.79 33.36
C SER A 149 -9.64 19.10 33.97
N MET A 150 -8.85 19.92 34.68
CA MET A 150 -8.18 19.57 35.95
C MET A 150 -9.21 19.27 37.07
N PRO A 151 -8.80 18.68 38.22
CA PRO A 151 -8.53 19.59 39.35
C PRO A 151 -7.36 19.18 40.27
N ALA A 152 -6.92 20.21 41.00
CA ALA A 152 -6.35 20.19 42.35
C ALA A 152 -4.92 19.63 42.54
N TRP A 153 -3.94 20.52 42.38
CA TRP A 153 -2.89 20.65 43.39
C TRP A 153 -2.64 22.14 43.62
N ARG A 154 -3.38 22.69 44.59
CA ARG A 154 -3.12 23.99 45.21
C ARG A 154 -2.87 23.71 46.68
N LEU A 155 -1.83 24.36 47.20
CA LEU A 155 -1.49 24.54 48.60
C LEU A 155 -0.88 23.32 49.28
N TRP A 156 0.45 23.26 49.30
CA TRP A 156 1.24 23.75 50.44
C TRP A 156 2.38 24.62 49.91
#